data_AF-A0A5C6D1G5-F1
#
_entry.id   AF-A0A5C6D1G5-F1
#
_cell.length_a   1.000
_cell.length_b   1.000
_cell.length_c   1.000
_cell.angle_alpha   90.00
_cell.angle_beta   90.00
_cell.angle_gamma   90.00
#
_symmetry.space_group_name_H-M   'P 1'
#
loop_
_entity.id
_entity.type
_entity.pdbx_description
1 polymer ?
#
loop_
_entity_poly.entity_id
_entity_poly.type
_entity_poly.pdbx_seq_one_letter_code
_entity_poly.pdbx_strand_id
1 'polypeptide(L)'
;MRFPFLLLGYFLLFTATLFAQSKDSEPLGAQSLEELIAQEYERILESYQDLTFEQLQERLELIASGDNPLSFDPGEAKYYDVIRQGLKMTEEEQTRFKDNGLVVVDPLQRHSFGSAYYQIYASDLPVLVTTDSVLHAWHRSYDNLLQRIEYSFLMPTIADLLKDCHEQLATQVQDGKEITASYQDVDLYLTVARNLLAGAVSQEWGVKLVVPTKFEQDGEALSRLEDIDSLRLQVQTEPYFTEIYGGKRYVDYSQFQPRGHYSESAPLGSQLSHYFRCMMWLGRADCGFNVLPVDPVAGIEVDWRRELLDAALLSELVRDSGNVERLNSICRFIELLTGESDNLTVSQMLALLESEKNTTADTLLGEDGRQLEQFAAALEGSGQARQRIRSQSIVSNPNDTHKVLPPSLFQVFGQTFAVDSMLLSHSVFDSIIFKGEKQERMMPTS
;
A
#
# COMPACT_ATOMS: atom_id res chain seq x y z
N MET A 1 -3.48 32.21 -0.68
CA MET A 1 -4.46 31.29 -1.30
C MET A 1 -4.25 31.09 -2.83
N ARG A 2 -3.01 31.10 -3.34
CA ARG A 2 -2.69 30.80 -4.76
C ARG A 2 -1.82 29.55 -4.97
N PHE A 3 -1.38 28.92 -3.88
CA PHE A 3 -0.49 27.76 -3.93
C PHE A 3 -1.14 26.44 -4.39
N PRO A 4 -2.36 26.06 -3.98
CA PRO A 4 -2.95 24.80 -4.41
C PRO A 4 -3.44 24.83 -5.87
N PHE A 5 -3.68 26.01 -6.44
CA PHE A 5 -4.10 26.15 -7.84
C PHE A 5 -2.95 26.12 -8.86
N LEU A 6 -1.72 26.44 -8.43
CA LEU A 6 -0.54 26.38 -9.30
C LEU A 6 -0.05 24.95 -9.49
N LEU A 7 -0.07 24.13 -8.44
CA LEU A 7 0.23 22.69 -8.51
C LEU A 7 -0.84 21.93 -9.32
N LEU A 8 -2.13 22.20 -9.09
CA LEU A 8 -3.22 21.60 -9.87
C LEU A 8 -3.22 22.09 -11.33
N GLY A 9 -2.85 23.36 -11.56
CA GLY A 9 -2.73 23.96 -12.88
C GLY A 9 -1.56 23.41 -13.69
N TYR A 10 -0.40 23.18 -13.06
CA TYR A 10 0.71 22.47 -13.68
C TYR A 10 0.36 21.01 -13.94
N PHE A 11 -0.32 20.34 -13.01
CA PHE A 11 -0.75 18.94 -13.17
C PHE A 11 -1.73 18.76 -14.35
N LEU A 12 -2.70 19.69 -14.51
CA LEU A 12 -3.67 19.67 -15.62
C LEU A 12 -3.06 20.09 -16.96
N LEU A 13 -2.11 21.04 -16.98
CA LEU A 13 -1.38 21.39 -18.21
C LEU A 13 -0.44 20.26 -18.63
N PHE A 14 0.26 19.64 -17.68
CA PHE A 14 1.22 18.55 -17.94
C PHE A 14 0.52 17.30 -18.50
N THR A 15 -0.60 16.89 -17.89
CA THR A 15 -1.44 15.78 -18.40
C THR A 15 -2.01 16.06 -19.79
N ALA A 16 -2.45 17.31 -20.08
CA ALA A 16 -2.99 17.68 -21.38
C ALA A 16 -1.94 17.67 -22.51
N THR A 17 -0.69 18.08 -22.26
CA THR A 17 0.39 18.01 -23.26
C THR A 17 0.85 16.59 -23.54
N LEU A 18 0.87 15.69 -22.55
CA LEU A 18 1.26 14.29 -22.72
C LEU A 18 0.19 13.48 -23.47
N PHE A 19 -1.10 13.70 -23.18
CA PHE A 19 -2.19 13.06 -23.93
C PHE A 19 -2.21 13.44 -25.41
N ALA A 20 -1.77 14.65 -25.77
CA ALA A 20 -1.67 15.09 -27.16
C ALA A 20 -0.52 14.42 -27.93
N GLN A 21 0.55 13.96 -27.26
CA GLN A 21 1.68 13.26 -27.89
C GLN A 21 1.46 11.75 -28.03
N SER A 22 0.60 11.15 -27.20
CA SER A 22 0.35 9.69 -27.20
C SER A 22 -0.49 9.15 -28.38
N LYS A 23 -1.06 10.03 -29.21
CA LYS A 23 -2.07 9.62 -30.20
C LYS A 23 -1.53 9.04 -31.51
N ASP A 24 -0.24 9.20 -31.81
CA ASP A 24 0.31 8.92 -33.16
C ASP A 24 1.67 8.16 -33.19
N SER A 25 1.98 7.28 -32.23
CA SER A 25 3.18 6.43 -32.34
C SER A 25 2.99 4.99 -31.84
N GLU A 26 3.36 4.02 -32.67
CA GLU A 26 3.48 2.58 -32.37
C GLU A 26 4.36 2.30 -31.14
N PRO A 27 4.18 1.17 -30.43
CA PRO A 27 4.73 0.97 -29.10
C PRO A 27 6.19 0.50 -29.17
N LEU A 28 7.11 1.44 -29.05
CA LEU A 28 8.48 1.22 -28.59
C LEU A 28 8.53 1.67 -27.11
N GLY A 29 8.64 0.71 -26.19
CA GLY A 29 9.02 0.89 -24.78
C GLY A 29 8.64 2.21 -24.11
N ALA A 30 7.34 2.49 -23.96
CA ALA A 30 6.89 3.69 -23.27
C ALA A 30 7.07 3.50 -21.75
N GLN A 31 7.90 4.35 -21.15
CA GLN A 31 8.01 4.47 -19.68
C GLN A 31 6.66 4.87 -19.09
N SER A 32 6.31 4.32 -17.92
CA SER A 32 5.04 4.66 -17.27
C SER A 32 5.05 6.11 -16.75
N LEU A 33 3.88 6.70 -16.54
CA LEU A 33 3.77 8.08 -16.01
C LEU A 33 4.44 8.17 -14.63
N GLU A 34 4.31 7.12 -13.86
CA GLU A 34 4.89 6.91 -12.54
C GLU A 34 6.42 6.93 -12.59
N GLU A 35 7.03 6.27 -13.59
CA GLU A 35 8.48 6.33 -13.83
C GLU A 35 8.95 7.74 -14.18
N LEU A 36 8.20 8.46 -15.02
CA LEU A 36 8.52 9.84 -15.39
C LEU A 36 8.45 10.78 -14.18
N ILE A 37 7.45 10.61 -13.31
CA ILE A 37 7.31 11.39 -12.07
C ILE A 37 8.51 11.15 -11.14
N ALA A 38 8.92 9.89 -10.96
CA ALA A 38 10.07 9.55 -10.12
C ALA A 38 11.38 10.17 -10.66
N GLN A 39 11.60 10.12 -11.97
CA GLN A 39 12.78 10.72 -12.61
C GLN A 39 12.78 12.26 -12.51
N GLU A 40 11.63 12.90 -12.69
CA GLU A 40 11.48 14.34 -12.50
C GLU A 40 11.78 14.75 -11.06
N TYR A 41 11.27 13.99 -10.09
CA TYR A 41 11.50 14.24 -8.68
C TYR A 41 12.98 14.23 -8.31
N GLU A 42 13.73 13.22 -8.76
CA GLU A 42 15.19 13.14 -8.52
C GLU A 42 15.93 14.34 -9.14
N ARG A 43 15.55 14.74 -10.36
CA ARG A 43 16.15 15.93 -11.00
C ARG A 43 15.87 17.21 -10.23
N ILE A 44 14.65 17.38 -9.71
CA ILE A 44 14.31 18.51 -8.86
C ILE A 44 15.16 18.47 -7.60
N LEU A 45 15.25 17.31 -6.93
CA LEU A 45 16.03 17.15 -5.71
C LEU A 45 17.49 17.53 -5.90
N GLU A 46 18.11 17.08 -7.00
CA GLU A 46 19.49 17.46 -7.38
C GLU A 46 19.63 18.98 -7.58
N SER A 47 18.65 19.63 -8.21
CA SER A 47 18.72 21.08 -8.50
C SER A 47 18.57 21.99 -7.29
N TYR A 48 18.01 21.47 -6.19
CA TYR A 48 17.80 22.20 -4.93
C TYR A 48 18.56 21.57 -3.76
N GLN A 49 19.55 20.73 -4.03
CA GLN A 49 20.33 20.03 -3.01
C GLN A 49 21.02 21.02 -2.05
N ASP A 50 21.01 20.69 -0.76
CA ASP A 50 21.65 21.45 0.32
C ASP A 50 21.19 22.90 0.50
N LEU A 51 20.03 23.28 -0.05
CA LEU A 51 19.41 24.57 0.26
C LEU A 51 18.77 24.55 1.66
N THR A 52 18.98 25.63 2.42
CA THR A 52 18.19 25.85 3.64
C THR A 52 16.75 26.22 3.31
N PHE A 53 15.87 26.15 4.29
CA PHE A 53 14.47 26.56 4.13
C PHE A 53 14.35 28.01 3.60
N GLU A 54 15.14 28.94 4.14
CA GLU A 54 15.12 30.34 3.73
C GLU A 54 15.61 30.51 2.28
N GLN A 55 16.67 29.80 1.90
CA GLN A 55 17.20 29.82 0.54
C GLN A 55 16.20 29.22 -0.46
N LEU A 56 15.51 28.15 -0.08
CA LEU A 56 14.47 27.55 -0.89
C LEU A 56 13.27 28.51 -1.06
N GLN A 57 12.85 29.19 0.01
CA GLN A 57 11.79 30.19 -0.04
C GLN A 57 12.14 31.35 -0.97
N GLU A 58 13.35 31.89 -0.86
CA GLU A 58 13.84 32.96 -1.72
C GLU A 58 13.90 32.49 -3.18
N ARG A 59 14.45 31.29 -3.41
CA ARG A 59 14.63 30.71 -4.74
C ARG A 59 13.30 30.42 -5.45
N LEU A 60 12.28 30.03 -4.71
CA LEU A 60 10.94 29.74 -5.20
C LEU A 60 10.02 30.97 -5.19
N GLU A 61 10.54 32.15 -4.80
CA GLU A 61 9.78 33.39 -4.66
C GLU A 61 8.50 33.19 -3.82
N LEU A 62 8.59 32.37 -2.76
CA LEU A 62 7.45 32.07 -1.90
C LEU A 62 7.09 33.32 -1.10
N ILE A 63 5.93 33.89 -1.39
CA ILE A 63 5.36 34.95 -0.55
C ILE A 63 5.03 34.31 0.80
N ALA A 64 5.83 34.61 1.82
CA ALA A 64 5.50 34.29 3.21
C ALA A 64 4.27 35.11 3.63
N SER A 65 3.08 34.63 3.32
CA SER A 65 1.87 35.10 3.99
C SER A 65 1.83 34.41 5.35
N GLY A 66 2.43 35.03 6.36
CA GLY A 66 2.17 34.65 7.75
C GLY A 66 0.68 34.80 8.06
N ASP A 67 0.27 34.22 9.19
CA ASP A 67 -1.05 34.34 9.80
C ASP A 67 -1.33 35.80 10.21
N ASN A 68 -1.51 36.66 9.23
CA ASN A 68 -1.91 38.03 9.49
C ASN A 68 -3.29 37.98 10.14
N PRO A 69 -3.49 38.69 11.27
CA PRO A 69 -4.81 38.81 11.84
C PRO A 69 -5.77 39.36 10.79
N LEU A 70 -7.05 38.99 10.92
CA LEU A 70 -8.08 39.48 10.01
C LEU A 70 -8.03 41.00 9.91
N SER A 71 -8.13 41.52 8.70
CA SER A 71 -8.16 42.96 8.45
C SER A 71 -9.48 43.63 8.85
N PHE A 72 -10.45 42.86 9.36
CA PHE A 72 -11.80 43.30 9.73
C PHE A 72 -12.39 42.43 10.84
N ASP A 73 -13.37 42.96 11.61
CA ASP A 73 -14.17 42.15 12.55
C ASP A 73 -15.32 41.47 11.78
N PRO A 74 -15.33 40.13 11.68
CA PRO A 74 -16.39 39.42 10.97
C PRO A 74 -17.75 39.49 11.69
N GLY A 75 -17.79 39.90 12.97
CA GLY A 75 -19.02 40.20 13.71
C GLY A 75 -19.75 41.46 13.25
N GLU A 76 -19.08 42.35 12.51
CA GLU A 76 -19.69 43.55 11.93
C GLU A 76 -20.36 43.28 10.56
N ALA A 77 -20.31 42.04 10.07
CA ALA A 77 -20.95 41.69 8.81
C ALA A 77 -22.47 41.91 8.84
N LYS A 78 -23.02 42.46 7.76
CA LYS A 78 -24.43 42.92 7.64
C LYS A 78 -25.50 41.96 8.17
N TYR A 79 -25.29 40.64 8.04
CA TYR A 79 -26.26 39.61 8.43
C TYR A 79 -25.76 38.71 9.58
N TYR A 80 -24.72 39.13 10.30
CA TYR A 80 -24.12 38.35 11.38
C TYR A 80 -25.13 37.97 12.48
N ASP A 81 -25.94 38.93 12.94
CA ASP A 81 -26.93 38.67 14.01
C ASP A 81 -27.99 37.65 13.59
N VAL A 82 -28.40 37.65 12.32
CA VAL A 82 -29.38 36.69 11.78
C VAL A 82 -28.79 35.28 11.79
N ILE A 83 -27.53 35.13 11.36
CA ILE A 83 -26.82 33.85 11.34
C ILE A 83 -26.56 33.36 12.78
N ARG A 84 -26.06 34.23 13.66
CA ARG A 84 -25.78 33.95 15.07
C ARG A 84 -27.00 33.40 15.78
N GLN A 85 -28.16 34.03 15.60
CA GLN A 85 -29.42 33.59 16.21
C GLN A 85 -29.98 32.33 15.54
N GLY A 86 -29.98 32.28 14.20
CA GLY A 86 -30.54 31.17 13.43
C GLY A 86 -29.78 29.85 13.62
N LEU A 87 -28.46 29.91 13.81
CA LEU A 87 -27.62 28.74 14.12
C LEU A 87 -27.42 28.50 15.62
N LYS A 88 -27.91 29.41 16.48
CA LYS A 88 -27.75 29.36 17.95
C LYS A 88 -26.29 29.23 18.38
N MET A 89 -25.41 30.06 17.81
CA MET A 89 -23.97 30.01 18.09
C MET A 89 -23.67 30.27 19.57
N THR A 90 -22.81 29.44 20.15
CA THR A 90 -22.28 29.62 21.51
C THR A 90 -21.32 30.80 21.59
N GLU A 91 -21.02 31.28 22.80
CA GLU A 91 -20.03 32.36 22.97
C GLU A 91 -18.63 31.93 22.52
N GLU A 92 -18.25 30.67 22.71
CA GLU A 92 -16.97 30.14 22.24
C GLU A 92 -16.88 30.16 20.71
N GLU A 93 -17.93 29.71 20.02
CA GLU A 93 -18.00 29.74 18.55
C GLU A 93 -17.94 31.18 18.02
N GLN A 94 -18.59 32.13 18.70
CA GLN A 94 -18.54 33.53 18.33
C GLN A 94 -17.13 34.12 18.48
N THR A 95 -16.41 33.79 19.55
CA THR A 95 -15.02 34.23 19.76
C THR A 95 -14.11 33.62 18.69
N ARG A 96 -14.19 32.31 18.44
CA ARG A 96 -13.41 31.65 17.39
C ARG A 96 -13.68 32.23 16.00
N PHE A 97 -14.93 32.57 15.72
CA PHE A 97 -15.29 33.23 14.46
C PHE A 97 -14.66 34.61 14.33
N LYS A 98 -14.59 35.40 15.41
CA LYS A 98 -13.94 36.70 15.41
C LYS A 98 -12.43 36.61 15.19
N ASP A 99 -11.79 35.61 15.79
CA ASP A 99 -10.35 35.45 15.69
C ASP A 99 -9.92 34.89 14.32
N ASN A 100 -10.67 33.91 13.79
CA ASN A 100 -10.26 33.13 12.61
C ASN A 100 -11.05 33.46 11.33
N GLY A 101 -12.21 34.10 11.45
CA GLY A 101 -13.11 34.41 10.33
C GLY A 101 -13.89 33.19 9.83
N LEU A 102 -13.71 32.05 10.50
CA LEU A 102 -14.35 30.78 10.24
C LEU A 102 -14.62 30.08 11.58
N VAL A 103 -15.77 29.43 11.69
CA VAL A 103 -16.11 28.58 12.83
C VAL A 103 -16.94 27.39 12.36
N VAL A 104 -16.74 26.24 12.99
CA VAL A 104 -17.58 25.06 12.81
C VAL A 104 -18.69 25.11 13.85
N VAL A 105 -19.94 25.06 13.41
CA VAL A 105 -21.12 25.17 14.27
C VAL A 105 -21.89 23.86 14.21
N ASP A 106 -21.92 23.11 15.32
CA ASP A 106 -22.68 21.85 15.39
C ASP A 106 -23.67 21.82 16.57
N PRO A 107 -24.80 22.51 16.47
CA PRO A 107 -25.76 22.57 17.55
C PRO A 107 -26.51 21.26 17.81
N LEU A 108 -26.41 20.22 16.96
CA LEU A 108 -27.29 19.03 17.02
C LEU A 108 -26.69 17.70 16.49
N GLN A 109 -25.37 17.53 16.34
CA GLN A 109 -24.73 16.29 15.84
C GLN A 109 -25.40 15.73 14.58
N ARG A 110 -25.36 16.49 13.50
CA ARG A 110 -26.04 16.14 12.25
C ARG A 110 -25.34 14.99 11.53
N HIS A 111 -26.14 14.04 11.04
CA HIS A 111 -25.61 12.81 10.44
C HIS A 111 -25.36 12.88 8.92
N SER A 112 -25.80 13.95 8.21
CA SER A 112 -25.55 14.07 6.77
C SER A 112 -25.54 15.51 6.25
N PHE A 113 -24.85 15.75 5.13
CA PHE A 113 -24.87 17.02 4.39
C PHE A 113 -26.30 17.45 4.04
N GLY A 114 -27.16 16.52 3.59
CA GLY A 114 -28.55 16.82 3.25
C GLY A 114 -29.34 17.37 4.43
N SER A 115 -29.15 16.80 5.62
CA SER A 115 -29.79 17.30 6.84
C SER A 115 -29.28 18.68 7.25
N ALA A 116 -27.98 18.94 7.07
CA ALA A 116 -27.38 20.24 7.36
C ALA A 116 -27.90 21.33 6.42
N TYR A 117 -27.92 21.07 5.11
CA TYR A 117 -28.43 22.04 4.12
C TYR A 117 -29.92 22.31 4.30
N TYR A 118 -30.73 21.28 4.53
CA TYR A 118 -32.16 21.45 4.74
C TYR A 118 -32.45 22.34 5.95
N GLN A 119 -31.68 22.22 7.03
CA GLN A 119 -31.89 23.07 8.20
C GLN A 119 -31.55 24.54 7.94
N ILE A 120 -30.40 24.81 7.30
CA ILE A 120 -30.03 26.20 6.96
C ILE A 120 -31.12 26.80 6.06
N TYR A 121 -31.59 26.04 5.07
CA TYR A 121 -32.69 26.42 4.20
C TYR A 121 -34.00 26.66 4.98
N ALA A 122 -34.38 25.74 5.87
CA ALA A 122 -35.61 25.84 6.67
C ALA A 122 -35.59 26.99 7.69
N SER A 123 -34.40 27.48 8.05
CA SER A 123 -34.20 28.67 8.88
C SER A 123 -34.13 29.97 8.07
N ASP A 124 -34.44 29.95 6.76
CA ASP A 124 -34.31 31.08 5.84
C ASP A 124 -32.91 31.72 5.83
N LEU A 125 -31.86 30.92 6.10
CA LEU A 125 -30.47 31.37 6.10
C LEU A 125 -29.79 31.13 4.73
N PRO A 126 -28.75 31.89 4.38
CA PRO A 126 -28.00 31.67 3.15
C PRO A 126 -27.30 30.30 3.18
N VAL A 127 -27.58 29.44 2.20
CA VAL A 127 -26.93 28.14 2.04
C VAL A 127 -25.82 28.25 0.99
N LEU A 128 -24.59 27.93 1.37
CA LEU A 128 -23.50 27.69 0.43
C LEU A 128 -23.30 26.18 0.28
N VAL A 129 -23.54 25.65 -0.92
CA VAL A 129 -23.23 24.26 -1.26
C VAL A 129 -21.83 24.21 -1.83
N THR A 130 -20.92 23.52 -1.13
CA THR A 130 -19.55 23.29 -1.59
C THR A 130 -19.45 21.97 -2.34
N THR A 131 -18.34 21.82 -3.06
CA THR A 131 -17.97 20.56 -3.72
C THR A 131 -17.89 19.37 -2.77
N ASP A 132 -17.65 19.61 -1.47
CA ASP A 132 -17.46 18.54 -0.47
C ASP A 132 -18.68 17.64 -0.34
N SER A 133 -19.90 18.19 -0.43
CA SER A 133 -21.12 17.38 -0.38
C SER A 133 -21.26 16.45 -1.59
N VAL A 134 -20.84 16.92 -2.76
CA VAL A 134 -20.83 16.15 -4.01
C VAL A 134 -19.73 15.08 -3.96
N LEU A 135 -18.52 15.46 -3.53
CA LEU A 135 -17.39 14.55 -3.36
C LEU A 135 -17.68 13.48 -2.30
N HIS A 136 -18.36 13.83 -1.21
CA HIS A 136 -18.80 12.88 -0.20
C HIS A 136 -19.82 11.88 -0.76
N ALA A 137 -20.82 12.35 -1.51
CA ALA A 137 -21.79 11.47 -2.16
C ALA A 137 -21.12 10.53 -3.18
N TRP A 138 -20.16 11.06 -3.95
CA TRP A 138 -19.32 10.27 -4.86
C TRP A 138 -18.51 9.21 -4.10
N HIS A 139 -17.78 9.60 -3.04
CA HIS A 139 -17.00 8.71 -2.20
C HIS A 139 -17.86 7.59 -1.60
N ARG A 140 -19.03 7.90 -1.04
CA ARG A 140 -19.97 6.90 -0.53
C ARG A 140 -20.47 5.95 -1.63
N SER A 141 -20.66 6.44 -2.84
CA SER A 141 -21.08 5.59 -3.97
C SER A 141 -19.96 4.66 -4.41
N TYR A 142 -18.73 5.18 -4.48
CA TYR A 142 -17.52 4.40 -4.77
C TYR A 142 -17.27 3.31 -3.71
N ASP A 143 -17.30 3.66 -2.43
CA ASP A 143 -17.13 2.75 -1.30
C ASP A 143 -18.14 1.58 -1.35
N ASN A 144 -19.43 1.87 -1.54
CA ASN A 144 -20.45 0.85 -1.69
C ASN A 144 -20.25 -0.05 -2.93
N LEU A 145 -19.76 0.52 -4.04
CA LEU A 145 -19.47 -0.24 -5.25
C LEU A 145 -18.29 -1.18 -5.02
N LEU A 146 -17.23 -0.68 -4.40
CA LEU A 146 -16.02 -1.43 -4.07
C LEU A 146 -16.35 -2.60 -3.15
N GLN A 147 -17.07 -2.36 -2.05
CA GLN A 147 -17.54 -3.41 -1.15
C GLN A 147 -18.31 -4.52 -1.87
N ARG A 148 -19.21 -4.15 -2.80
CA ARG A 148 -19.98 -5.12 -3.58
C ARG A 148 -19.09 -5.92 -4.52
N ILE A 149 -18.11 -5.30 -5.16
CA ILE A 149 -17.19 -5.98 -6.08
C ILE A 149 -16.26 -6.93 -5.31
N GLU A 150 -15.68 -6.46 -4.21
CA GLU A 150 -14.86 -7.26 -3.31
C GLU A 150 -15.61 -8.50 -2.85
N TYR A 151 -16.84 -8.30 -2.34
CA TYR A 151 -17.65 -9.40 -1.84
C TYR A 151 -18.11 -10.37 -2.93
N SER A 152 -18.65 -9.85 -4.03
CA SER A 152 -19.38 -10.67 -5.02
C SER A 152 -18.47 -11.28 -6.07
N PHE A 153 -17.29 -10.69 -6.31
CA PHE A 153 -16.38 -11.10 -7.37
C PHE A 153 -14.97 -11.40 -6.86
N LEU A 154 -14.29 -10.46 -6.20
CA LEU A 154 -12.87 -10.65 -5.86
C LEU A 154 -12.67 -11.76 -4.83
N MET A 155 -13.44 -11.75 -3.74
CA MET A 155 -13.32 -12.71 -2.65
C MET A 155 -13.56 -14.16 -3.12
N PRO A 156 -14.64 -14.50 -3.87
CA PRO A 156 -14.79 -15.84 -4.44
C PRO A 156 -13.67 -16.22 -5.43
N THR A 157 -13.27 -15.28 -6.29
CA THR A 157 -12.26 -15.54 -7.32
C THR A 157 -10.89 -15.84 -6.70
N ILE A 158 -10.52 -15.12 -5.64
CA ILE A 158 -9.30 -15.38 -4.86
C ILE A 158 -9.41 -16.70 -4.09
N ALA A 159 -10.58 -17.02 -3.54
CA ALA A 159 -10.80 -18.30 -2.86
C ALA A 159 -10.54 -19.48 -3.80
N ASP A 160 -11.08 -19.43 -5.02
CA ASP A 160 -10.89 -20.46 -6.04
C ASP A 160 -9.43 -20.52 -6.50
N LEU A 161 -8.80 -19.37 -6.80
CA LEU A 161 -7.38 -19.32 -7.18
C LEU A 161 -6.48 -19.96 -6.13
N LEU A 162 -6.63 -19.57 -4.85
CA LEU A 162 -5.81 -20.12 -3.76
C LEU A 162 -6.05 -21.62 -3.57
N LYS A 163 -7.30 -22.08 -3.73
CA LYS A 163 -7.64 -23.50 -3.66
C LYS A 163 -6.98 -24.27 -4.80
N ASP A 164 -7.13 -23.80 -6.04
CA ASP A 164 -6.63 -24.45 -7.24
C ASP A 164 -5.09 -24.55 -7.19
N CYS A 165 -4.38 -23.49 -6.78
CA CYS A 165 -2.91 -23.54 -6.58
C CYS A 165 -2.50 -24.55 -5.50
N HIS A 166 -3.23 -24.61 -4.38
CA HIS A 166 -2.93 -25.50 -3.26
C HIS A 166 -3.27 -26.97 -3.60
N GLU A 167 -4.25 -27.24 -4.47
CA GLU A 167 -4.50 -28.56 -5.05
C GLU A 167 -3.41 -28.96 -6.06
N GLN A 168 -3.00 -28.03 -6.93
CA GLN A 168 -1.92 -28.24 -7.89
C GLN A 168 -0.58 -28.58 -7.20
N LEU A 169 -0.28 -27.90 -6.08
CA LEU A 169 0.90 -28.17 -5.26
C LEU A 169 0.93 -29.63 -4.76
N ALA A 170 -0.22 -30.13 -4.29
CA ALA A 170 -0.34 -31.51 -3.84
C ALA A 170 -0.16 -32.51 -4.99
N THR A 171 -0.68 -32.22 -6.18
CA THR A 171 -0.52 -33.07 -7.38
C THR A 171 0.94 -33.16 -7.82
N GLN A 172 1.67 -32.05 -7.86
CA GLN A 172 3.08 -32.06 -8.26
C GLN A 172 3.95 -32.98 -7.37
N VAL A 173 3.67 -33.05 -6.07
CA VAL A 173 4.36 -33.96 -5.14
C VAL A 173 3.94 -35.42 -5.34
N GLN A 174 2.66 -35.68 -5.62
CA GLN A 174 2.17 -37.03 -5.94
C GLN A 174 2.82 -37.59 -7.22
N ASP A 175 3.17 -36.72 -8.17
CA ASP A 175 3.87 -37.07 -9.41
C ASP A 175 5.37 -37.33 -9.21
N GLY A 176 5.85 -37.38 -7.96
CA GLY A 176 7.19 -37.84 -7.60
C GLY A 176 8.22 -36.72 -7.44
N LYS A 177 7.80 -35.46 -7.38
CA LYS A 177 8.71 -34.36 -7.03
C LYS A 177 9.12 -34.44 -5.55
N GLU A 178 10.39 -34.13 -5.28
CA GLU A 178 10.91 -34.09 -3.92
C GLU A 178 10.32 -32.89 -3.16
N ILE A 179 9.87 -33.11 -1.92
CA ILE A 179 9.39 -32.05 -1.05
C ILE A 179 10.61 -31.29 -0.53
N THR A 180 10.92 -30.17 -1.16
CA THR A 180 11.97 -29.25 -0.69
C THR A 180 11.40 -28.25 0.31
N ALA A 181 12.29 -27.47 0.93
CA ALA A 181 11.89 -26.41 1.86
C ALA A 181 10.95 -25.37 1.20
N SER A 182 11.10 -25.13 -0.10
CA SER A 182 10.22 -24.23 -0.86
C SER A 182 8.79 -24.75 -1.06
N TYR A 183 8.62 -26.07 -1.20
CA TYR A 183 7.27 -26.66 -1.23
C TYR A 183 6.56 -26.43 0.11
N GLN A 184 7.29 -26.55 1.21
CA GLN A 184 6.79 -26.30 2.57
C GLN A 184 6.43 -24.82 2.79
N ASP A 185 7.25 -23.89 2.30
CA ASP A 185 6.97 -22.46 2.42
C ASP A 185 5.74 -22.03 1.61
N VAL A 186 5.62 -22.51 0.38
CA VAL A 186 4.47 -22.20 -0.48
C VAL A 186 3.19 -22.84 0.07
N ASP A 187 3.27 -24.07 0.61
CA ASP A 187 2.15 -24.70 1.31
C ASP A 187 1.71 -23.88 2.54
N LEU A 188 2.66 -23.44 3.37
CA LEU A 188 2.38 -22.58 4.52
C LEU A 188 1.74 -21.26 4.08
N TYR A 189 2.29 -20.58 3.06
CA TYR A 189 1.77 -19.32 2.53
C TYR A 189 0.34 -19.46 2.04
N LEU A 190 0.04 -20.49 1.24
CA LEU A 190 -1.31 -20.78 0.74
C LEU A 190 -2.26 -21.21 1.85
N THR A 191 -1.78 -21.97 2.83
CA THR A 191 -2.59 -22.44 3.97
C THR A 191 -3.02 -21.27 4.84
N VAL A 192 -2.09 -20.37 5.21
CA VAL A 192 -2.43 -19.17 6.00
C VAL A 192 -3.44 -18.31 5.24
N ALA A 193 -3.21 -18.02 3.95
CA ALA A 193 -4.11 -17.21 3.13
C ALA A 193 -5.55 -17.79 3.10
N ARG A 194 -5.69 -19.09 2.84
CA ARG A 194 -6.99 -19.77 2.77
C ARG A 194 -7.70 -19.81 4.11
N ASN A 195 -6.96 -19.98 5.21
CA ASN A 195 -7.53 -19.95 6.55
C ASN A 195 -8.02 -18.56 6.95
N LEU A 196 -7.26 -17.50 6.63
CA LEU A 196 -7.71 -16.12 6.87
C LEU A 196 -9.01 -15.84 6.13
N LEU A 197 -9.11 -16.25 4.87
CA LEU A 197 -10.32 -16.10 4.06
C LEU A 197 -11.50 -16.93 4.58
N ALA A 198 -11.23 -18.10 5.15
CA ALA A 198 -12.22 -18.97 5.78
C ALA A 198 -12.68 -18.49 7.17
N GLY A 199 -12.11 -17.40 7.70
CA GLY A 199 -12.45 -16.88 9.03
C GLY A 199 -11.81 -17.63 10.18
N ALA A 200 -10.62 -18.20 9.97
CA ALA A 200 -9.85 -18.91 11.00
C ALA A 200 -9.48 -18.04 12.21
N VAL A 201 -9.51 -16.71 12.07
CA VAL A 201 -9.22 -15.76 13.14
C VAL A 201 -10.50 -15.03 13.51
N SER A 202 -11.15 -15.45 14.60
CA SER A 202 -12.42 -14.90 15.07
C SER A 202 -12.32 -14.41 16.51
N GLN A 203 -12.84 -13.22 16.79
CA GLN A 203 -12.94 -12.68 18.15
C GLN A 203 -13.84 -13.54 19.07
N GLU A 204 -14.79 -14.29 18.51
CA GLU A 204 -15.74 -15.10 19.28
C GLU A 204 -15.20 -16.51 19.60
N TRP A 205 -14.41 -17.10 18.70
CA TRP A 205 -14.05 -18.52 18.74
C TRP A 205 -12.54 -18.77 18.85
N GLY A 206 -11.73 -17.72 18.88
CA GLY A 206 -10.28 -17.79 18.84
C GLY A 206 -9.75 -18.25 17.47
N VAL A 207 -8.49 -18.67 17.46
CA VAL A 207 -7.83 -19.16 16.23
C VAL A 207 -8.14 -20.63 16.01
N LYS A 208 -8.59 -20.97 14.80
CA LYS A 208 -8.85 -22.36 14.39
C LYS A 208 -8.40 -22.62 12.96
N LEU A 209 -7.59 -23.67 12.79
CA LEU A 209 -7.26 -24.17 11.47
C LEU A 209 -8.48 -24.85 10.82
N VAL A 210 -8.97 -24.27 9.72
CA VAL A 210 -10.08 -24.76 8.91
C VAL A 210 -9.59 -25.58 7.73
N VAL A 211 -8.50 -25.15 7.10
CA VAL A 211 -7.85 -25.83 5.97
C VAL A 211 -6.49 -26.35 6.43
N PRO A 212 -6.25 -27.67 6.40
CA PRO A 212 -4.95 -28.22 6.77
C PRO A 212 -3.90 -27.94 5.68
N THR A 213 -2.64 -28.00 6.09
CA THR A 213 -1.45 -28.02 5.23
C THR A 213 -1.40 -29.31 4.41
N LYS A 214 -0.64 -29.32 3.31
CA LYS A 214 -0.33 -30.55 2.54
C LYS A 214 0.87 -31.29 3.09
N PHE A 215 1.80 -30.60 3.74
CA PHE A 215 3.11 -31.15 4.13
C PHE A 215 3.34 -31.16 5.64
N GLU A 216 2.28 -31.41 6.41
CA GLU A 216 2.31 -31.64 7.88
C GLU A 216 2.81 -30.44 8.71
N GLN A 217 2.54 -29.21 8.25
CA GLN A 217 2.92 -27.95 8.89
C GLN A 217 1.76 -27.26 9.64
N ASP A 218 0.73 -28.01 10.04
CA ASP A 218 -0.48 -27.46 10.68
C ASP A 218 -0.17 -26.62 11.93
N GLY A 219 0.85 -27.01 12.70
CA GLY A 219 1.31 -26.26 13.87
C GLY A 219 1.94 -24.91 13.52
N GLU A 220 2.72 -24.85 12.44
CA GLU A 220 3.31 -23.60 11.94
C GLU A 220 2.22 -22.68 11.39
N ALA A 221 1.28 -23.22 10.61
CA ALA A 221 0.14 -22.47 10.09
C ALA A 221 -0.70 -21.89 11.22
N LEU A 222 -0.97 -22.67 12.28
CA LEU A 222 -1.68 -22.19 13.46
C LEU A 222 -0.91 -21.06 14.17
N SER A 223 0.40 -21.21 14.35
CA SER A 223 1.24 -20.18 14.96
C SER A 223 1.24 -18.87 14.16
N ARG A 224 1.24 -18.93 12.82
CA ARG A 224 1.10 -17.72 11.98
C ARG A 224 -0.26 -17.06 12.12
N LEU A 225 -1.34 -17.84 12.24
CA LEU A 225 -2.68 -17.29 12.48
C LEU A 225 -2.79 -16.65 13.87
N GLU A 226 -2.14 -17.21 14.89
CA GLU A 226 -2.02 -16.62 16.23
C GLU A 226 -1.21 -15.32 16.22
N ASP A 227 -0.09 -15.27 15.49
CA ASP A 227 0.68 -14.03 15.30
C ASP A 227 -0.18 -12.94 14.68
N ILE A 228 -1.00 -13.26 13.66
CA ILE A 228 -1.94 -12.34 13.02
C ILE A 228 -3.04 -11.88 14.00
N ASP A 229 -3.60 -12.78 14.80
CA ASP A 229 -4.62 -12.43 15.79
C ASP A 229 -4.08 -11.54 16.91
N SER A 230 -2.78 -11.65 17.22
CA SER A 230 -2.12 -10.83 18.23
C SER A 230 -2.10 -9.33 17.89
N LEU A 231 -2.22 -8.99 16.60
CA LEU A 231 -2.16 -7.61 16.07
C LEU A 231 -0.94 -6.82 16.54
N ARG A 232 0.15 -7.53 16.81
CA ARG A 232 1.33 -6.97 17.43
C ARG A 232 2.27 -6.38 16.39
N LEU A 233 2.72 -5.14 16.63
CA LEU A 233 3.85 -4.58 15.89
C LEU A 233 5.15 -5.29 16.33
N GLN A 234 5.85 -5.88 15.38
CA GLN A 234 7.22 -6.37 15.57
C GLN A 234 8.20 -5.37 14.92
N VAL A 235 9.27 -5.04 15.64
CA VAL A 235 10.32 -4.11 15.18
C VAL A 235 11.69 -4.65 15.55
N GLN A 236 12.71 -4.26 14.79
CA GLN A 236 14.09 -4.76 14.95
C GLN A 236 14.71 -4.48 16.33
N THR A 237 14.16 -3.53 17.10
CA THR A 237 14.63 -3.19 18.46
C THR A 237 14.09 -4.12 19.55
N GLU A 238 13.13 -4.98 19.23
CA GLU A 238 12.47 -5.88 20.16
C GLU A 238 12.89 -7.34 19.90
N PRO A 239 12.91 -8.24 20.90
CA PRO A 239 13.42 -9.60 20.75
C PRO A 239 12.46 -10.55 20.01
N TYR A 240 11.36 -10.03 19.44
CA TYR A 240 10.30 -10.84 18.86
C TYR A 240 10.26 -10.65 17.36
N PHE A 241 10.32 -11.78 16.67
CA PHE A 241 10.32 -11.89 15.23
C PHE A 241 9.50 -13.11 14.84
N THR A 242 9.05 -13.14 13.59
CA THR A 242 8.44 -14.31 12.97
C THR A 242 9.48 -15.03 12.12
N GLU A 243 9.73 -16.30 12.41
CA GLU A 243 10.53 -17.17 11.54
C GLU A 243 9.65 -17.67 10.39
N ILE A 244 9.99 -17.27 9.16
CA ILE A 244 9.36 -17.75 7.93
C ILE A 244 10.41 -17.81 6.81
N TYR A 245 10.24 -18.76 5.89
CA TYR A 245 11.02 -18.89 4.65
C TYR A 245 12.54 -18.99 4.89
N GLY A 246 12.94 -19.59 6.02
CA GLY A 246 14.35 -19.70 6.41
C GLY A 246 14.98 -18.42 6.95
N GLY A 247 14.21 -17.34 7.11
CA GLY A 247 14.67 -16.06 7.64
C GLY A 247 13.91 -15.60 8.89
N LYS A 248 14.23 -14.40 9.36
CA LYS A 248 13.51 -13.70 10.43
C LYS A 248 12.85 -12.45 9.89
N ARG A 249 11.56 -12.28 10.18
CA ARG A 249 10.76 -11.11 9.80
C ARG A 249 10.29 -10.36 11.02
N TYR A 250 10.19 -9.05 10.87
CA TYR A 250 9.55 -8.17 11.85
C TYR A 250 8.25 -7.69 11.21
N VAL A 251 7.21 -8.50 11.33
CA VAL A 251 5.92 -8.24 10.69
C VAL A 251 5.11 -7.28 11.54
N ASP A 252 4.58 -6.21 10.93
CA ASP A 252 3.58 -5.37 11.58
C ASP A 252 2.19 -6.02 11.52
N TYR A 253 1.91 -6.93 12.46
CA TYR A 253 0.61 -7.58 12.54
C TYR A 253 -0.53 -6.63 12.89
N SER A 254 -0.24 -5.42 13.41
CA SER A 254 -1.29 -4.42 13.72
C SER A 254 -2.06 -3.97 12.47
N GLN A 255 -1.48 -4.16 11.28
CA GLN A 255 -2.11 -3.83 10.00
C GLN A 255 -3.15 -4.87 9.56
N PHE A 256 -3.22 -6.03 10.22
CA PHE A 256 -4.28 -7.02 10.00
C PHE A 256 -5.58 -6.69 10.75
N GLN A 257 -5.61 -5.60 11.52
CA GLN A 257 -6.82 -5.08 12.12
C GLN A 257 -7.73 -4.51 11.01
N PRO A 258 -8.94 -5.07 10.79
CA PRO A 258 -9.89 -4.52 9.83
C PRO A 258 -10.26 -3.08 10.19
N ARG A 259 -10.37 -2.21 9.17
CA ARG A 259 -10.70 -0.77 9.29
C ARG A 259 -11.76 -0.39 8.26
N GLY A 260 -12.46 0.73 8.48
CA GLY A 260 -13.50 1.19 7.55
C GLY A 260 -14.61 0.16 7.36
N HIS A 261 -15.04 -0.07 6.12
CA HIS A 261 -16.10 -1.03 5.81
C HIS A 261 -15.77 -2.49 6.14
N TYR A 262 -14.48 -2.83 6.28
CA TYR A 262 -14.03 -4.14 6.73
C TYR A 262 -14.27 -4.39 8.23
N SER A 263 -14.54 -3.34 9.00
CA SER A 263 -14.79 -3.42 10.46
C SER A 263 -16.27 -3.46 10.82
N GLU A 264 -17.17 -3.52 9.84
CA GLU A 264 -18.61 -3.57 10.09
C GLU A 264 -19.03 -4.88 10.76
N SER A 265 -19.90 -4.79 11.76
CA SER A 265 -20.39 -5.96 12.52
C SER A 265 -21.50 -6.75 11.81
N ALA A 266 -21.96 -6.27 10.65
CA ALA A 266 -22.92 -6.99 9.83
C ALA A 266 -22.28 -8.25 9.21
N PRO A 267 -23.07 -9.29 8.84
CA PRO A 267 -22.52 -10.51 8.22
C PRO A 267 -21.62 -10.24 7.02
N LEU A 268 -21.99 -9.24 6.19
CA LEU A 268 -21.17 -8.78 5.07
C LEU A 268 -19.81 -8.24 5.55
N GLY A 269 -19.79 -7.44 6.62
CA GLY A 269 -18.57 -6.92 7.22
C GLY A 269 -17.67 -8.01 7.79
N SER A 270 -18.23 -9.07 8.37
CA SER A 270 -17.42 -10.22 8.84
C SER A 270 -16.72 -10.97 7.69
N GLN A 271 -17.39 -11.14 6.55
CA GLN A 271 -16.81 -11.77 5.36
C GLN A 271 -15.75 -10.87 4.72
N LEU A 272 -16.02 -9.57 4.65
CA LEU A 272 -15.05 -8.57 4.18
C LEU A 272 -13.83 -8.46 5.12
N SER A 273 -14.00 -8.64 6.43
CA SER A 273 -12.89 -8.72 7.39
C SER A 273 -11.94 -9.90 7.10
N HIS A 274 -12.50 -11.08 6.80
CA HIS A 274 -11.71 -12.26 6.43
C HIS A 274 -10.96 -12.03 5.11
N TYR A 275 -11.65 -11.46 4.12
CA TYR A 275 -11.06 -11.04 2.85
C TYR A 275 -9.91 -10.04 3.06
N PHE A 276 -10.13 -9.00 3.87
CA PHE A 276 -9.12 -8.00 4.19
C PHE A 276 -7.85 -8.65 4.75
N ARG A 277 -7.96 -9.51 5.76
CA ARG A 277 -6.81 -10.19 6.36
C ARG A 277 -6.08 -11.09 5.36
N CYS A 278 -6.82 -11.80 4.50
CA CYS A 278 -6.25 -12.57 3.40
C CYS A 278 -5.44 -11.68 2.45
N MET A 279 -6.00 -10.54 2.02
CA MET A 279 -5.30 -9.58 1.16
C MET A 279 -4.08 -8.96 1.85
N MET A 280 -4.14 -8.70 3.16
CA MET A 280 -2.99 -8.23 3.93
C MET A 280 -1.85 -9.26 3.91
N TRP A 281 -2.15 -10.54 4.09
CA TRP A 281 -1.14 -11.60 3.99
C TRP A 281 -0.55 -11.72 2.57
N LEU A 282 -1.41 -11.60 1.55
CA LEU A 282 -0.99 -11.73 0.14
C LEU A 282 -0.26 -10.50 -0.41
N GLY A 283 -0.38 -9.34 0.26
CA GLY A 283 0.08 -8.05 -0.25
C GLY A 283 1.01 -7.26 0.66
N ARG A 284 1.27 -7.70 1.89
CA ARG A 284 2.22 -7.03 2.79
C ARG A 284 3.66 -7.46 2.51
N ALA A 285 4.55 -6.46 2.43
CA ALA A 285 5.97 -6.65 2.13
C ALA A 285 6.65 -7.68 3.06
N ASP A 286 6.35 -7.61 4.36
CA ASP A 286 6.91 -8.49 5.38
C ASP A 286 6.46 -9.96 5.26
N CYS A 287 5.39 -10.24 4.49
CA CYS A 287 4.83 -11.57 4.25
C CYS A 287 5.18 -12.12 2.86
N GLY A 288 5.76 -11.29 1.99
CA GLY A 288 6.20 -11.66 0.64
C GLY A 288 7.56 -12.35 0.60
N PHE A 289 8.06 -12.56 -0.61
CA PHE A 289 9.34 -13.24 -0.87
C PHE A 289 10.41 -12.24 -1.29
N ASN A 290 11.55 -12.22 -0.60
CA ASN A 290 12.72 -11.42 -0.93
C ASN A 290 13.54 -12.16 -1.98
N VAL A 291 13.46 -11.70 -3.22
CA VAL A 291 13.93 -12.43 -4.40
C VAL A 291 15.37 -12.12 -4.80
N LEU A 292 16.03 -11.19 -4.10
CA LEU A 292 17.44 -10.82 -4.28
C LEU A 292 18.13 -10.58 -2.93
N PRO A 293 19.48 -10.57 -2.87
CA PRO A 293 20.21 -10.24 -1.66
C PRO A 293 19.74 -8.92 -1.02
N VAL A 294 19.63 -8.93 0.31
CA VAL A 294 19.26 -7.75 1.09
C VAL A 294 20.51 -7.11 1.67
N ASP A 295 20.47 -5.79 1.83
CA ASP A 295 21.54 -5.04 2.49
C ASP A 295 21.78 -5.56 3.91
N PRO A 296 23.03 -5.92 4.29
CA PRO A 296 23.35 -6.45 5.61
C PRO A 296 22.98 -5.53 6.78
N VAL A 297 22.87 -4.22 6.53
CA VAL A 297 22.55 -3.20 7.54
C VAL A 297 21.03 -3.00 7.67
N ALA A 298 20.22 -3.51 6.74
CA ALA A 298 18.77 -3.33 6.72
C ALA A 298 18.05 -3.91 7.95
N GLY A 299 18.70 -4.76 8.75
CA GLY A 299 18.09 -5.40 9.91
C GLY A 299 17.02 -6.44 9.51
N ILE A 300 17.16 -7.02 8.32
CA ILE A 300 16.30 -8.08 7.80
C ILE A 300 17.17 -9.29 7.49
N GLU A 301 16.84 -10.44 8.08
CA GLU A 301 17.53 -11.71 7.83
C GLU A 301 16.68 -12.56 6.86
N VAL A 302 17.17 -12.75 5.64
CA VAL A 302 16.45 -13.47 4.57
C VAL A 302 17.27 -14.62 4.01
N ASP A 303 16.61 -15.68 3.56
CA ASP A 303 17.20 -16.66 2.66
C ASP A 303 16.67 -16.39 1.25
N TRP A 304 17.24 -15.37 0.60
CA TRP A 304 16.72 -14.89 -0.67
C TRP A 304 16.75 -15.95 -1.78
N ARG A 305 17.64 -16.94 -1.69
CA ARG A 305 17.71 -18.04 -2.67
C ARG A 305 16.51 -18.95 -2.54
N ARG A 306 16.16 -19.32 -1.31
CA ARG A 306 14.97 -20.09 -0.99
C ARG A 306 13.70 -19.31 -1.37
N GLU A 307 13.61 -18.04 -0.99
CA GLU A 307 12.45 -17.19 -1.31
C GLU A 307 12.28 -16.92 -2.82
N LEU A 308 13.37 -16.85 -3.58
CA LEU A 308 13.32 -16.78 -5.04
C LEU A 308 12.72 -18.06 -5.65
N LEU A 309 13.07 -19.23 -5.10
CA LEU A 309 12.46 -20.50 -5.49
C LEU A 309 10.98 -20.56 -5.10
N ASP A 310 10.61 -20.04 -3.93
CA ASP A 310 9.21 -19.96 -3.48
C ASP A 310 8.37 -19.10 -4.45
N ALA A 311 8.90 -17.95 -4.86
CA ALA A 311 8.27 -17.06 -5.82
C ALA A 311 8.10 -17.71 -7.20
N ALA A 312 9.14 -18.41 -7.68
CA ALA A 312 9.09 -19.15 -8.93
C ALA A 312 8.04 -20.28 -8.84
N LEU A 313 8.10 -21.11 -7.80
CA LEU A 313 7.17 -22.23 -7.58
C LEU A 313 5.72 -21.74 -7.50
N LEU A 314 5.43 -20.70 -6.72
CA LEU A 314 4.09 -20.13 -6.61
C LEU A 314 3.59 -19.60 -7.96
N SER A 315 4.46 -18.96 -8.74
CA SER A 315 4.12 -18.47 -10.08
C SER A 315 3.79 -19.62 -11.03
N GLU A 316 4.58 -20.70 -11.00
CA GLU A 316 4.31 -21.92 -11.76
C GLU A 316 3.00 -22.59 -11.33
N LEU A 317 2.66 -22.62 -10.05
CA LEU A 317 1.37 -23.14 -9.58
C LEU A 317 0.18 -22.35 -10.13
N VAL A 318 0.30 -21.02 -10.22
CA VAL A 318 -0.73 -20.17 -10.85
C VAL A 318 -0.87 -20.51 -12.35
N ARG A 319 0.24 -20.74 -13.04
CA ARG A 319 0.26 -21.19 -14.44
C ARG A 319 -0.39 -22.56 -14.61
N ASP A 320 0.09 -23.54 -13.87
CA ASP A 320 -0.24 -24.95 -14.03
C ASP A 320 -1.67 -25.26 -13.55
N SER A 321 -2.20 -24.48 -12.61
CA SER A 321 -3.62 -24.52 -12.21
C SER A 321 -4.57 -23.81 -13.20
N GLY A 322 -4.04 -23.17 -14.26
CA GLY A 322 -4.84 -22.46 -15.26
C GLY A 322 -5.39 -21.10 -14.79
N ASN A 323 -4.80 -20.50 -13.75
CA ASN A 323 -5.31 -19.31 -13.09
C ASN A 323 -4.69 -17.98 -13.56
N VAL A 324 -3.75 -17.98 -14.51
CA VAL A 324 -3.05 -16.77 -14.97
C VAL A 324 -4.01 -15.66 -15.41
N GLU A 325 -4.97 -15.97 -16.29
CA GLU A 325 -5.92 -14.96 -16.78
C GLU A 325 -6.88 -14.47 -15.70
N ARG A 326 -7.22 -15.35 -14.75
CA ARG A 326 -8.06 -15.02 -13.59
C ARG A 326 -7.32 -14.05 -12.68
N LEU A 327 -6.06 -14.34 -12.36
CA LEU A 327 -5.20 -13.46 -11.56
C LEU A 327 -4.99 -12.12 -12.25
N ASN A 328 -4.61 -12.11 -13.52
CA ASN A 328 -4.41 -10.90 -14.30
C ASN A 328 -5.65 -10.01 -14.36
N SER A 329 -6.84 -10.60 -14.40
CA SER A 329 -8.08 -9.84 -14.36
C SER A 329 -8.32 -9.17 -13.01
N ILE A 330 -7.98 -9.83 -11.91
CA ILE A 330 -8.02 -9.23 -10.56
C ILE A 330 -6.97 -8.12 -10.45
N CYS A 331 -5.72 -8.37 -10.84
CA CYS A 331 -4.63 -7.40 -10.74
C CYS A 331 -4.94 -6.14 -11.55
N ARG A 332 -5.39 -6.26 -12.81
CA ARG A 332 -5.81 -5.10 -13.63
C ARG A 332 -6.94 -4.31 -12.99
N PHE A 333 -7.88 -4.98 -12.32
CA PHE A 333 -8.95 -4.29 -11.61
C PHE A 333 -8.41 -3.51 -10.40
N ILE A 334 -7.54 -4.11 -9.61
CA ILE A 334 -6.90 -3.44 -8.47
C ILE A 334 -6.05 -2.26 -8.97
N GLU A 335 -5.24 -2.46 -10.00
CA GLU A 335 -4.39 -1.43 -10.61
C GLU A 335 -5.20 -0.23 -11.11
N LEU A 336 -6.38 -0.47 -11.70
CA LEU A 336 -7.30 0.60 -12.11
C LEU A 336 -7.76 1.46 -10.92
N LEU A 337 -7.87 0.88 -9.73
CA LEU A 337 -8.34 1.56 -8.52
C LEU A 337 -7.21 2.23 -7.74
N THR A 338 -6.03 1.60 -7.68
CA THR A 338 -4.97 1.96 -6.72
C THR A 338 -3.61 2.26 -7.35
N GLY A 339 -3.46 2.11 -8.67
CA GLY A 339 -2.20 2.31 -9.40
C GLY A 339 -1.39 1.03 -9.62
N GLU A 340 -0.28 1.14 -10.34
CA GLU A 340 0.60 0.01 -10.69
C GLU A 340 1.19 -0.69 -9.45
N SER A 341 1.44 -1.99 -9.56
CA SER A 341 2.23 -2.74 -8.55
C SER A 341 3.64 -2.15 -8.43
N ASP A 342 4.13 -2.02 -7.20
CA ASP A 342 5.50 -1.61 -6.88
C ASP A 342 6.45 -2.80 -6.64
N ASN A 343 5.94 -4.02 -6.81
CA ASN A 343 6.65 -5.27 -6.53
C ASN A 343 6.61 -6.20 -7.74
N LEU A 344 7.54 -7.17 -7.77
CA LEU A 344 7.56 -8.21 -8.79
C LEU A 344 6.27 -9.04 -8.71
N THR A 345 5.54 -9.08 -9.83
CA THR A 345 4.26 -9.79 -9.95
C THR A 345 4.44 -11.22 -10.47
N VAL A 346 3.41 -12.05 -10.30
CA VAL A 346 3.33 -13.40 -10.90
C VAL A 346 3.58 -13.36 -12.41
N SER A 347 2.95 -12.41 -13.12
CA SER A 347 3.08 -12.31 -14.58
C SER A 347 4.48 -11.90 -15.03
N GLN A 348 5.14 -11.00 -14.30
CA GLN A 348 6.54 -10.64 -14.56
C GLN A 348 7.48 -11.81 -14.25
N MET A 349 7.25 -12.54 -13.15
CA MET A 349 8.02 -13.73 -12.80
C MET A 349 7.89 -14.82 -13.87
N LEU A 350 6.67 -15.12 -14.34
CA LEU A 350 6.43 -16.08 -15.41
C LEU A 350 7.11 -15.66 -16.72
N ALA A 351 7.00 -14.39 -17.11
CA ALA A 351 7.66 -13.87 -18.31
C ALA A 351 9.20 -13.99 -18.21
N LEU A 352 9.77 -13.73 -17.02
CA LEU A 352 11.20 -13.87 -16.79
C LEU A 352 11.65 -15.33 -16.87
N LEU A 353 10.92 -16.26 -16.23
CA LEU A 353 11.17 -17.71 -16.31
C LEU A 353 11.14 -18.23 -17.76
N GLU A 354 10.19 -17.76 -18.57
CA GLU A 354 10.10 -18.08 -20.01
C GLU A 354 11.30 -17.53 -20.79
N SER A 355 11.67 -16.27 -20.56
CA SER A 355 12.78 -15.61 -21.26
C SER A 355 14.15 -16.22 -20.95
N GLU A 356 14.35 -16.68 -19.72
CA GLU A 356 15.58 -17.32 -19.25
C GLU A 356 15.55 -18.82 -19.56
N LYS A 357 15.44 -19.18 -20.85
CA LYS A 357 15.50 -20.56 -21.37
C LYS A 357 14.39 -21.49 -20.88
N ASN A 358 13.19 -20.97 -20.59
CA ASN A 358 12.07 -21.75 -20.00
C ASN A 358 12.50 -22.47 -18.72
N THR A 359 13.16 -21.74 -17.83
CA THR A 359 13.57 -22.22 -16.52
C THR A 359 12.32 -22.45 -15.65
N THR A 360 12.36 -23.48 -14.82
CA THR A 360 11.35 -23.81 -13.80
C THR A 360 11.94 -23.69 -12.39
N ALA A 361 11.09 -23.69 -11.36
CA ALA A 361 11.55 -23.69 -9.97
C ALA A 361 12.49 -24.88 -9.68
N ASP A 362 12.18 -26.06 -10.25
CA ASP A 362 13.01 -27.27 -10.08
C ASP A 362 14.38 -27.12 -10.76
N THR A 363 14.45 -26.48 -11.93
CA THR A 363 15.75 -26.24 -12.59
C THR A 363 16.58 -25.18 -11.90
N LEU A 364 15.95 -24.14 -11.32
CA LEU A 364 16.64 -23.11 -10.56
C LEU A 364 17.38 -23.69 -9.35
N LEU A 365 16.74 -24.65 -8.66
CA LEU A 365 17.34 -25.30 -7.51
C LEU A 365 18.71 -25.90 -7.88
N GLY A 366 18.76 -26.70 -8.96
CA GLY A 366 19.98 -27.23 -9.58
C GLY A 366 20.94 -27.98 -8.63
N GLU A 367 21.97 -28.64 -9.17
CA GLU A 367 22.99 -29.28 -8.32
C GLU A 367 24.08 -28.31 -7.84
N ASP A 368 24.28 -27.20 -8.55
CA ASP A 368 25.42 -26.28 -8.34
C ASP A 368 25.04 -24.81 -8.10
N GLY A 369 23.73 -24.50 -8.03
CA GLY A 369 23.19 -23.15 -7.77
C GLY A 369 23.50 -22.10 -8.85
N ARG A 370 24.21 -22.45 -9.95
CA ARG A 370 24.63 -21.46 -10.95
C ARG A 370 23.46 -20.87 -11.74
N GLN A 371 22.42 -21.66 -11.98
CA GLN A 371 21.23 -21.18 -12.69
C GLN A 371 20.47 -20.15 -11.85
N LEU A 372 20.36 -20.38 -10.54
CA LEU A 372 19.76 -19.43 -9.60
C LEU A 372 20.49 -18.09 -9.61
N GLU A 373 21.83 -18.09 -9.56
CA GLU A 373 22.62 -16.85 -9.61
C GLU A 373 22.47 -16.11 -10.96
N GLN A 374 22.42 -16.85 -12.07
CA GLN A 374 22.18 -16.27 -13.40
C GLN A 374 20.79 -15.64 -13.50
N PHE A 375 19.78 -16.33 -12.98
CA PHE A 375 18.41 -15.83 -12.94
C PHE A 375 18.29 -14.59 -12.04
N ALA A 376 18.92 -14.61 -10.86
CA ALA A 376 18.98 -13.46 -9.96
C ALA A 376 19.63 -12.24 -10.63
N ALA A 377 20.73 -12.43 -11.36
CA ALA A 377 21.36 -11.36 -12.12
C ALA A 377 20.48 -10.81 -13.26
N ALA A 378 19.72 -11.68 -13.94
CA ALA A 378 18.76 -11.27 -14.96
C ALA A 378 17.59 -10.47 -14.33
N LEU A 379 17.09 -10.93 -13.18
CA LEU A 379 16.06 -10.25 -12.41
C LEU A 379 16.53 -8.86 -11.95
N GLU A 380 17.72 -8.78 -11.36
CA GLU A 380 18.33 -7.51 -10.94
C GLU A 380 18.50 -6.55 -12.13
N GLY A 381 19.01 -7.05 -13.26
CA GLY A 381 19.17 -6.28 -14.50
C GLY A 381 17.86 -5.78 -15.11
N SER A 382 16.74 -6.48 -14.88
CA SER A 382 15.41 -6.06 -15.35
C SER A 382 14.85 -4.87 -14.57
N GLY A 383 15.28 -4.68 -13.31
CA GLY A 383 14.75 -3.69 -12.39
C GLY A 383 13.30 -3.94 -11.91
N GLN A 384 12.62 -5.00 -12.36
CA GLN A 384 11.20 -5.23 -12.12
C GLN A 384 10.84 -5.50 -10.66
N ALA A 385 11.78 -6.01 -9.86
CA ALA A 385 11.56 -6.28 -8.43
C ALA A 385 11.92 -5.09 -7.52
N ARG A 386 12.39 -3.97 -8.09
CA ARG A 386 12.81 -2.80 -7.31
C ARG A 386 11.60 -2.00 -6.85
N GLN A 387 11.45 -1.90 -5.54
CA GLN A 387 10.44 -1.04 -4.94
C GLN A 387 10.81 0.45 -5.07
N ARG A 388 9.83 1.28 -5.41
CA ARG A 388 9.90 2.75 -5.45
C ARG A 388 9.38 3.37 -4.15
N ILE A 389 8.54 2.65 -3.39
CA ILE A 389 8.03 3.07 -2.09
C ILE A 389 8.59 2.21 -0.95
N ARG A 390 8.69 2.78 0.25
CA ARG A 390 9.13 2.08 1.45
C ARG A 390 7.93 1.43 2.15
N SER A 391 7.72 0.15 1.87
CA SER A 391 6.58 -0.63 2.38
C SER A 391 6.87 -1.44 3.64
N GLN A 392 8.12 -1.38 4.15
CA GLN A 392 8.60 -2.18 5.29
C GLN A 392 9.58 -1.39 6.15
N SER A 393 9.73 -1.80 7.41
CA SER A 393 10.73 -1.24 8.32
C SER A 393 12.13 -1.73 7.95
N ILE A 394 13.06 -0.79 7.75
CA ILE A 394 14.47 -1.09 7.55
C ILE A 394 15.33 -0.30 8.53
N VAL A 395 16.48 -0.86 8.87
CA VAL A 395 17.50 -0.22 9.70
C VAL A 395 18.54 0.46 8.82
N SER A 396 19.02 1.62 9.26
CA SER A 396 20.10 2.36 8.61
C SER A 396 21.06 2.92 9.66
N ASN A 397 22.35 3.00 9.35
CA ASN A 397 23.33 3.64 10.22
C ASN A 397 23.17 5.18 10.16
N PRO A 398 22.96 5.88 11.30
CA PRO A 398 22.81 7.33 11.33
C PRO A 398 24.09 8.10 11.01
N ASN A 399 25.26 7.50 11.18
CA ASN A 399 26.56 8.15 10.97
C ASN A 399 27.17 7.83 9.59
N ASP A 400 26.42 7.14 8.73
CA ASP A 400 26.86 6.71 7.41
C ASP A 400 25.87 7.21 6.37
N THR A 401 26.35 7.84 5.30
CA THR A 401 25.51 8.35 4.20
C THR A 401 25.05 7.24 3.25
N HIS A 402 25.52 6.00 3.42
CA HIS A 402 25.01 4.84 2.70
C HIS A 402 23.48 4.73 2.85
N LYS A 403 22.76 4.82 1.72
CA LYS A 403 21.30 4.73 1.67
C LYS A 403 20.90 3.26 1.56
N VAL A 404 20.14 2.78 2.54
CA VAL A 404 19.66 1.40 2.52
C VAL A 404 18.42 1.33 1.63
N LEU A 405 18.55 0.60 0.52
CA LEU A 405 17.45 0.42 -0.42
C LEU A 405 16.42 -0.58 0.12
N PRO A 406 15.13 -0.41 -0.18
CA PRO A 406 14.15 -1.44 0.07
C PRO A 406 14.54 -2.75 -0.63
N PRO A 407 14.34 -3.92 0.02
CA PRO A 407 14.55 -5.22 -0.60
C PRO A 407 13.77 -5.41 -1.90
N SER A 408 14.28 -6.26 -2.78
CA SER A 408 13.52 -6.65 -3.97
C SER A 408 12.51 -7.72 -3.60
N LEU A 409 11.23 -7.45 -3.85
CA LEU A 409 10.13 -8.26 -3.36
C LEU A 409 9.26 -8.81 -4.48
N PHE A 410 8.84 -10.06 -4.30
CA PHE A 410 7.75 -10.68 -5.04
C PHE A 410 6.50 -10.77 -4.18
N GLN A 411 5.35 -10.40 -4.75
CA GLN A 411 4.04 -10.46 -4.09
C GLN A 411 2.93 -10.77 -5.09
N VAL A 412 1.91 -11.53 -4.65
CA VAL A 412 0.74 -11.81 -5.50
C VAL A 412 -0.12 -10.56 -5.68
N PHE A 413 -0.35 -9.82 -4.60
CA PHE A 413 -1.10 -8.56 -4.58
C PHE A 413 -0.27 -7.46 -3.92
N GLY A 414 0.88 -7.12 -4.53
CA GLY A 414 1.86 -6.17 -3.98
C GLY A 414 1.32 -4.78 -3.68
N GLN A 415 2.11 -4.00 -2.96
CA GLN A 415 1.78 -2.61 -2.67
C GLN A 415 1.74 -1.80 -3.97
N THR A 416 0.83 -0.84 -4.07
CA THR A 416 0.72 -0.03 -5.28
C THR A 416 1.52 1.25 -5.15
N PHE A 417 2.11 1.67 -6.27
CA PHE A 417 2.81 2.93 -6.34
C PHE A 417 1.81 4.09 -6.19
N ALA A 418 2.09 4.97 -5.24
CA ALA A 418 1.41 6.25 -5.09
C ALA A 418 2.47 7.34 -4.94
N VAL A 419 2.25 8.46 -5.64
CA VAL A 419 3.17 9.60 -5.62
C VAL A 419 3.40 10.10 -4.18
N ASP A 420 2.35 10.19 -3.38
CA ASP A 420 2.45 10.62 -1.99
C ASP A 420 3.31 9.66 -1.14
N SER A 421 3.14 8.35 -1.34
CA SER A 421 3.95 7.31 -0.68
C SER A 421 5.42 7.40 -1.11
N MET A 422 5.69 7.68 -2.39
CA MET A 422 7.04 7.90 -2.90
C MET A 422 7.67 9.15 -2.26
N LEU A 423 6.96 10.27 -2.21
CA LEU A 423 7.45 11.52 -1.60
C LEU A 423 7.69 11.35 -0.10
N LEU A 424 6.80 10.64 0.60
CA LEU A 424 6.97 10.30 2.01
C LEU A 424 8.21 9.43 2.21
N SER A 425 8.44 8.45 1.34
CA SER A 425 9.61 7.56 1.37
C SER A 425 10.95 8.28 1.17
N HIS A 426 10.94 9.46 0.55
CA HIS A 426 12.10 10.36 0.42
C HIS A 426 12.21 11.39 1.55
N SER A 427 11.19 11.46 2.40
CA SER A 427 11.08 12.39 3.52
C SER A 427 11.39 11.73 4.87
N VAL A 428 12.03 10.56 4.88
CA VAL A 428 12.42 9.83 6.09
C VAL A 428 13.92 9.98 6.40
N PHE A 429 14.30 9.69 7.65
CA PHE A 429 15.68 9.77 8.17
C PHE A 429 16.77 9.30 7.18
N ASP A 430 16.65 8.06 6.67
CA ASP A 430 17.66 7.45 5.78
C ASP A 430 17.80 8.16 4.42
N SER A 431 16.82 8.96 4.02
CA SER A 431 16.74 9.55 2.67
C SER A 431 17.12 11.03 2.61
N ILE A 432 17.34 11.68 3.76
CA ILE A 432 17.68 13.11 3.82
C ILE A 432 19.16 13.26 4.18
N ILE A 433 19.95 13.70 3.20
CA ILE A 433 21.35 14.06 3.38
C ILE A 433 21.47 15.56 3.16
N PHE A 434 21.97 16.26 4.16
CA PHE A 434 22.27 17.70 4.09
C PHE A 434 23.76 17.90 4.37
N LYS A 435 24.48 18.47 3.41
CA LYS A 435 25.93 18.75 3.49
C LYS A 435 26.77 17.53 3.89
N GLY A 436 26.38 16.36 3.37
CA GLY A 436 27.07 15.10 3.64
C GLY A 436 26.74 14.44 4.98
N GLU A 437 25.74 14.94 5.71
CA GLU A 437 25.28 14.37 6.98
C GLU A 437 23.81 13.93 6.87
N LYS A 438 23.49 12.72 7.35
CA LYS A 438 22.10 12.27 7.47
C LYS A 438 21.36 13.14 8.49
N GLN A 439 20.16 13.58 8.13
CA GLN A 439 19.38 14.48 8.97
C GLN A 439 18.32 13.73 9.76
N GLU A 440 18.28 14.01 11.06
CA GLU A 440 17.23 13.49 11.91
C GLU A 440 15.89 14.13 11.56
N ARG A 441 14.92 13.30 11.18
CA ARG A 441 13.55 13.72 10.94
C ARG A 441 12.60 12.87 11.75
N MET A 442 12.23 13.41 12.91
CA MET A 442 11.18 12.84 13.73
C MET A 442 9.82 13.12 13.10
N MET A 443 8.88 12.20 13.28
CA MET A 443 7.47 12.48 13.00
C MET A 443 7.06 13.74 13.78
N PRO A 444 6.28 14.66 13.18
CA PRO A 444 5.77 15.82 13.90
C PRO A 444 5.10 15.37 15.19
N THR A 445 5.49 15.95 16.32
CA THR A 445 4.76 15.76 17.56
C THR A 445 3.42 16.50 17.41
N SER A 446 2.32 15.78 17.65
CA SER A 446 0.97 16.34 17.64
C SER A 446 0.63 16.98 18.97
#